data_AF-R0I9Q5-F1
#
_entry.id   AF-R0I9Q5-F1
#
_cell.length_a   1.000
_cell.length_b   1.000
_cell.length_c   1.000
_cell.angle_alpha   90.00
_cell.angle_beta   90.00
_cell.angle_gamma   90.00
#
_symmetry.space_group_name_H-M   'P 1'
#
loop_
_entity.id
_entity.type
_entity.pdbx_description
1 polymer ?
#
loop_
_entity_poly.entity_id
_entity_poly.type
_entity_poly.pdbx_seq_one_letter_code
_entity_poly.pdbx_strand_id
1 'polypeptide(L)'
;MDTTKSPAANPGITPDPSHNGSTIRKAFVLEALANLFVIPLITNTRFILSFLLNNPSRDINPSSVLFARLFGCLIVGGFTSALLAGATNTRNGIESRRTTYMMLGLGEAMLIPMLALELSRGPQAALSKKAAGVSIGFLGPPLLWRLYVIFVRPDLLGRYTEGGAGNGRATRRDGYGTINTRDD
;
A
#
# COMPACT_ATOMS: atom_id res chain seq x y z
N MET A 1 -33.86 2.22 5.37
CA MET A 1 -33.15 2.33 6.66
C MET A 1 -31.72 1.92 6.44
N ASP A 2 -30.82 2.90 6.36
CA ASP A 2 -29.38 2.69 6.16
C ASP A 2 -28.78 1.96 7.35
N THR A 3 -28.25 0.76 7.11
CA THR A 3 -27.48 0.01 8.11
C THR A 3 -26.07 0.59 8.13
N THR A 4 -25.84 1.55 9.03
CA THR A 4 -24.49 2.03 9.37
C THR A 4 -23.67 0.86 9.92
N LYS A 5 -22.88 0.23 9.05
CA LYS A 5 -21.95 -0.84 9.41
C LYS A 5 -20.92 -0.27 10.39
N SER A 6 -20.98 -0.70 11.66
CA SER A 6 -20.04 -0.26 12.70
C SER A 6 -18.62 -0.74 12.36
N PRO A 7 -17.62 0.16 12.28
CA PRO A 7 -16.22 -0.22 12.06
C PRO A 7 -15.63 -1.12 13.15
N ALA A 8 -16.27 -1.17 14.32
CA ALA A 8 -15.87 -1.99 15.46
C ALA A 8 -16.44 -3.43 15.40
N ALA A 9 -17.44 -3.69 14.56
CA ALA A 9 -17.94 -5.03 14.34
C ALA A 9 -17.02 -5.73 13.33
N ASN A 10 -16.30 -6.76 13.80
CA ASN A 10 -15.49 -7.64 12.96
C ASN A 10 -16.24 -8.98 12.81
N PRO A 11 -17.40 -9.02 12.11
CA PRO A 11 -18.14 -10.27 11.92
C PRO A 11 -17.24 -11.27 11.20
N GLY A 12 -17.40 -12.56 11.52
CA GLY A 12 -16.62 -13.62 10.90
C GLY A 12 -16.77 -13.61 9.38
N ILE A 13 -15.75 -13.10 8.69
CA ILE A 13 -15.66 -13.17 7.23
C ILE A 13 -15.00 -14.49 6.84
N THR A 14 -15.59 -15.17 5.88
CA THR A 14 -14.94 -16.30 5.21
C THR A 14 -14.26 -15.75 3.95
N PRO A 15 -12.93 -15.82 3.83
CA PRO A 15 -12.24 -15.47 2.60
C PRO A 15 -12.75 -16.36 1.46
N ASP A 16 -13.08 -15.77 0.32
CA ASP A 16 -13.46 -16.54 -0.87
C ASP A 16 -12.26 -17.43 -1.28
N PRO A 17 -12.41 -18.77 -1.31
CA PRO A 17 -11.33 -19.68 -1.67
C PRO A 17 -10.83 -19.48 -3.11
N SER A 18 -11.65 -18.90 -4.00
CA SER A 18 -11.27 -18.59 -5.38
C SER A 18 -10.47 -17.29 -5.52
N HIS A 19 -10.59 -16.35 -4.56
CA HIS A 19 -9.95 -15.03 -4.57
C HIS A 19 -9.36 -14.69 -3.19
N ASN A 20 -8.55 -15.59 -2.65
CA ASN A 20 -7.98 -15.50 -1.30
C ASN A 20 -6.97 -14.36 -1.07
N GLY A 21 -6.58 -13.64 -2.14
CA GLY A 21 -5.59 -12.55 -2.08
C GLY A 21 -4.18 -12.98 -1.68
N SER A 22 -3.82 -14.26 -1.77
CA SER A 22 -2.52 -14.78 -1.31
C SER A 22 -1.33 -14.14 -2.02
N THR A 23 -1.48 -13.82 -3.30
CA THR A 23 -0.44 -13.17 -4.11
C THR A 23 -0.13 -11.77 -3.60
N ILE A 24 -1.16 -10.97 -3.28
CA ILE A 24 -0.98 -9.63 -2.73
C ILE A 24 -0.42 -9.68 -1.31
N ARG A 25 -0.84 -10.64 -0.49
CA ARG A 25 -0.26 -10.80 0.84
C ARG A 25 1.23 -11.10 0.79
N LYS A 26 1.66 -11.98 -0.13
CA LYS A 26 3.09 -12.23 -0.36
C LYS A 26 3.81 -10.98 -0.85
N ALA A 27 3.22 -10.24 -1.79
CA ALA A 27 3.77 -8.98 -2.28
C ALA A 27 3.93 -7.95 -1.15
N PHE A 28 2.91 -7.76 -0.31
CA PHE A 28 2.97 -6.87 0.84
C PHE A 28 4.03 -7.25 1.88
N VAL A 29 4.16 -8.54 2.18
CA VAL A 29 5.21 -9.00 3.11
C VAL A 29 6.59 -8.77 2.48
N LEU A 30 6.75 -9.04 1.18
CA LEU A 30 8.01 -8.79 0.48
C LEU A 30 8.36 -7.30 0.45
N GLU A 31 7.39 -6.44 0.14
CA GLU A 31 7.56 -4.97 0.15
C GLU A 31 7.87 -4.46 1.57
N ALA A 32 7.20 -5.01 2.59
CA ALA A 32 7.48 -4.67 3.98
C ALA A 32 8.91 -5.05 4.39
N LEU A 33 9.38 -6.25 4.01
CA LEU A 33 10.76 -6.68 4.22
C LEU A 33 11.75 -5.79 3.46
N ALA A 34 11.42 -5.40 2.23
CA ALA A 34 12.25 -4.50 1.44
C ALA A 34 12.41 -3.12 2.14
N ASN A 35 11.33 -2.60 2.73
CA ASN A 35 11.38 -1.36 3.49
C ASN A 35 12.26 -1.44 4.75
N LEU A 36 12.47 -2.63 5.33
CA LEU A 36 13.39 -2.78 6.47
C LEU A 36 14.86 -2.56 6.09
N PHE A 37 15.23 -2.66 4.80
CA PHE A 37 16.56 -2.27 4.35
C PHE A 37 16.82 -0.76 4.46
N VAL A 38 15.82 0.03 4.82
CA VAL A 38 15.96 1.47 5.14
C VAL A 38 16.45 1.69 6.57
N ILE A 39 16.44 0.69 7.46
CA ILE A 39 16.92 0.82 8.86
C ILE A 39 18.33 1.42 8.95
N PRO A 40 19.34 1.01 8.13
CA PRO A 40 20.66 1.65 8.12
C PRO A 40 20.63 3.16 7.82
N LEU A 41 19.65 3.67 7.06
CA LEU A 41 19.49 5.10 6.82
C LEU A 41 19.14 5.85 8.12
N ILE A 42 18.45 5.20 9.05
CA ILE A 42 18.07 5.78 10.35
C ILE A 42 19.25 5.68 11.34
N THR A 43 19.86 4.50 11.45
CA THR A 43 20.89 4.21 12.46
C THR A 43 22.27 4.76 12.06
N ASN A 44 22.63 4.69 10.78
CA ASN A 44 23.93 5.06 10.22
C ASN A 44 23.79 6.10 9.09
N THR A 45 22.97 7.13 9.31
CA THR A 45 22.55 8.10 8.29
C THR A 45 23.70 8.75 7.52
N ARG A 46 24.76 9.21 8.20
CA ARG A 46 25.89 9.89 7.54
C ARG A 46 26.64 8.97 6.58
N PHE A 47 26.83 7.71 6.98
CA PHE A 47 27.47 6.70 6.15
C PHE A 47 26.63 6.36 4.92
N ILE A 48 25.31 6.21 5.08
CA ILE A 48 24.43 5.93 3.94
C ILE A 48 24.36 7.13 3.00
N LEU A 49 24.22 8.35 3.53
CA LEU A 49 24.22 9.59 2.72
C LEU A 49 25.51 9.76 1.92
N SER A 50 26.67 9.28 2.40
CA SER A 50 27.91 9.38 1.63
C SER A 50 27.93 8.50 0.36
N PHE A 51 27.09 7.46 0.28
CA PHE A 51 26.93 6.68 -0.96
C PHE A 51 25.84 7.24 -1.88
N LEU A 52 24.85 7.92 -1.30
CA LEU A 52 23.70 8.43 -2.04
C LEU A 52 23.98 9.78 -2.70
N LEU A 53 24.63 10.69 -1.97
CA LEU A 53 24.85 12.07 -2.39
C LEU A 53 25.99 12.17 -3.40
N ASN A 54 25.84 13.10 -4.35
CA ASN A 54 26.87 13.39 -5.34
C ASN A 54 28.07 14.13 -4.73
N ASN A 55 27.82 15.02 -3.75
CA ASN A 55 28.85 15.79 -3.06
C ASN A 55 28.72 15.67 -1.52
N PRO A 56 29.09 14.52 -0.93
CA PRO A 56 28.90 14.24 0.50
C PRO A 56 29.50 15.30 1.45
N SER A 57 30.69 15.81 1.13
CA SER A 57 31.39 16.78 1.99
C SER A 57 30.69 18.13 2.10
N ARG A 58 29.88 18.49 1.10
CA ARG A 58 29.12 19.75 1.07
C ARG A 58 27.69 19.55 1.58
N ASP A 59 27.08 18.43 1.20
CA ASP A 59 25.63 18.25 1.33
C ASP A 59 25.24 17.54 2.64
N ILE A 60 26.17 16.84 3.30
CA ILE A 60 25.94 16.25 4.63
C ILE A 60 26.03 17.35 5.71
N ASN A 61 24.88 17.92 6.01
CA ASN A 61 24.68 18.87 7.12
C ASN A 61 23.66 18.33 8.14
N PRO A 62 23.55 18.92 9.35
CA PRO A 62 22.61 18.44 10.38
C PRO A 62 21.16 18.34 9.88
N SER A 63 20.72 19.26 9.02
CA SER A 63 19.37 19.25 8.44
C SER A 63 19.17 18.06 7.51
N SER A 64 20.10 17.77 6.60
CA SER A 64 20.04 16.61 5.69
C SER A 64 19.98 15.28 6.46
N VAL A 65 20.72 15.17 7.57
CA VAL A 65 20.71 14.00 8.45
C VAL A 65 19.35 13.87 9.14
N LEU A 66 18.79 14.97 9.65
CA LEU A 66 17.47 14.95 10.26
C LEU A 66 16.39 14.54 9.25
N PHE A 67 16.39 15.12 8.04
CA PHE A 67 15.43 14.78 6.99
C PHE A 67 15.54 13.32 6.56
N ALA A 68 16.77 12.80 6.37
CA ALA A 68 16.98 11.41 6.01
C ALA A 68 16.47 10.44 7.10
N ARG A 69 16.66 10.78 8.39
CA ARG A 69 16.12 9.99 9.51
C ARG A 69 14.60 10.04 9.56
N LEU A 70 14.00 11.22 9.45
CA LEU A 70 12.54 11.37 9.44
C LEU A 70 11.92 10.60 8.28
N PHE A 71 12.53 10.68 7.10
CA PHE A 71 12.10 9.92 5.93
C PHE A 71 12.22 8.41 6.16
N GLY A 72 13.34 7.94 6.72
CA GLY A 72 13.51 6.53 7.09
C GLY A 72 12.48 6.05 8.11
N CYS A 73 12.20 6.85 9.14
CA CYS A 73 11.16 6.56 10.13
C CYS A 73 9.76 6.52 9.51
N LEU A 74 9.47 7.36 8.51
CA LEU A 74 8.19 7.35 7.81
C LEU A 74 8.03 6.06 6.98
N ILE A 75 9.09 5.59 6.32
CA ILE A 75 9.05 4.33 5.57
C ILE A 75 8.89 3.13 6.51
N VAL A 76 9.73 3.02 7.54
CA VAL A 76 9.72 1.87 8.45
C VAL A 76 8.51 1.90 9.37
N GLY A 77 8.17 3.06 9.93
CA GLY A 77 7.06 3.19 10.89
C GLY A 77 5.69 3.35 10.22
N GLY A 78 5.60 4.13 9.14
CA GLY A 78 4.34 4.41 8.46
C GLY A 78 4.02 3.38 7.38
N PHE A 79 4.80 3.35 6.31
CA PHE A 79 4.48 2.56 5.12
C PHE A 79 4.57 1.05 5.36
N THR A 80 5.60 0.60 6.08
CA THR A 80 5.75 -0.83 6.42
C THR A 80 4.60 -1.31 7.30
N SER A 81 4.19 -0.53 8.29
CA SER A 81 3.04 -0.86 9.15
C SER A 81 1.73 -0.91 8.35
N ALA A 82 1.51 0.01 7.41
CA ALA A 82 0.35 0.01 6.53
C ALA A 82 0.30 -1.22 5.61
N LEU A 83 1.46 -1.66 5.09
CA LEU A 83 1.59 -2.88 4.29
C LEU A 83 1.29 -4.14 5.12
N LEU A 84 1.82 -4.21 6.35
CA LEU A 84 1.54 -5.31 7.27
C LEU A 84 0.06 -5.35 7.68
N ALA A 85 -0.56 -4.21 7.93
CA ALA A 85 -1.99 -4.12 8.22
C ALA A 85 -2.85 -4.62 7.03
N GLY A 86 -2.50 -4.21 5.80
CA GLY A 86 -3.17 -4.66 4.58
C GLY A 86 -2.95 -6.15 4.26
N ALA A 87 -1.87 -6.76 4.78
CA ALA A 87 -1.59 -8.19 4.62
C ALA A 87 -2.47 -9.09 5.50
N THR A 88 -3.18 -8.52 6.48
CA THR A 88 -4.12 -9.26 7.31
C THR A 88 -5.37 -9.67 6.52
N ASN A 89 -5.98 -10.79 6.91
CA ASN A 89 -7.25 -11.29 6.34
C ASN A 89 -8.48 -10.77 7.11
N THR A 90 -8.36 -9.58 7.70
CA THR A 90 -9.50 -8.93 8.37
C THR A 90 -10.30 -8.13 7.33
N ARG A 91 -11.57 -7.83 7.62
CA ARG A 91 -12.42 -6.99 6.74
C ARG A 91 -11.73 -5.66 6.42
N ASN A 92 -11.23 -5.01 7.47
CA ASN A 92 -10.49 -3.76 7.36
C ASN A 92 -9.18 -3.93 6.59
N GLY A 93 -8.50 -5.08 6.71
CA GLY A 93 -7.32 -5.42 5.92
C GLY A 93 -7.61 -5.53 4.43
N ILE A 94 -8.74 -6.14 4.05
CA ILE A 94 -9.12 -6.30 2.64
C ILE A 94 -9.55 -4.96 2.02
N GLU A 95 -10.33 -4.15 2.75
CA GLU A 95 -10.76 -2.83 2.26
C GLU A 95 -9.59 -1.83 2.21
N SER A 96 -8.67 -1.89 3.17
CA SER A 96 -7.49 -1.00 3.20
C SER A 96 -6.47 -1.29 2.10
N ARG A 97 -6.42 -2.50 1.52
CA ARG A 97 -5.50 -2.86 0.42
C ARG A 97 -5.52 -1.85 -0.73
N ARG A 98 -6.72 -1.47 -1.17
CA ARG A 98 -6.89 -0.56 -2.30
C ARG A 98 -6.39 0.84 -1.96
N THR A 99 -6.75 1.36 -0.79
CA THR A 99 -6.32 2.67 -0.31
C THR A 99 -4.81 2.72 -0.11
N THR A 100 -4.22 1.68 0.49
CA THR A 100 -2.77 1.54 0.68
C THR A 100 -2.05 1.52 -0.67
N TYR A 101 -2.51 0.74 -1.66
CA TYR A 101 -1.89 0.74 -2.99
C TYR A 101 -2.04 2.05 -3.75
N MET A 102 -3.18 2.74 -3.64
CA MET A 102 -3.34 4.08 -4.21
C MET A 102 -2.37 5.08 -3.57
N MET A 103 -2.27 5.09 -2.25
CA MET A 103 -1.41 6.03 -1.51
C MET A 103 0.08 5.79 -1.81
N LEU A 104 0.54 4.53 -1.75
CA LEU A 104 1.93 4.20 -2.09
C LEU A 104 2.22 4.44 -3.57
N GLY A 105 1.30 4.05 -4.47
CA GLY A 105 1.44 4.24 -5.90
C GLY A 105 1.53 5.72 -6.28
N LEU A 106 0.75 6.60 -5.63
CA LEU A 106 0.84 8.04 -5.84
C LEU A 106 2.21 8.58 -5.39
N GLY A 107 2.71 8.14 -4.23
CA GLY A 107 4.02 8.54 -3.74
C GLY A 107 5.14 8.17 -4.73
N GLU A 108 5.12 6.94 -5.26
CA GLU A 108 6.10 6.49 -6.25
C GLU A 108 5.94 7.20 -7.60
N ALA A 109 4.70 7.45 -8.04
CA ALA A 109 4.42 8.18 -9.27
C ALA A 109 4.90 9.64 -9.23
N MET A 110 5.01 10.24 -8.04
CA MET A 110 5.64 11.55 -7.85
C MET A 110 7.17 11.44 -7.71
N LEU A 111 7.66 10.40 -7.03
CA LEU A 111 9.07 10.25 -6.71
C LEU A 111 9.91 9.81 -7.92
N ILE A 112 9.38 8.95 -8.79
CA ILE A 112 10.10 8.48 -9.99
C ILE A 112 10.41 9.65 -10.95
N PRO A 113 9.46 10.53 -11.34
CA PRO A 113 9.78 11.71 -12.14
C PRO A 113 10.76 12.66 -11.45
N MET A 114 10.67 12.82 -10.13
CA MET A 114 11.61 13.65 -9.37
C MET A 114 13.04 13.09 -9.44
N LEU A 115 13.22 11.77 -9.33
CA LEU A 115 14.51 11.11 -9.50
C LEU A 115 15.01 11.19 -10.95
N ALA A 116 14.11 11.10 -11.94
CA ALA A 116 14.45 11.25 -13.34
C ALA A 116 14.93 12.68 -13.66
N LEU A 117 14.30 13.68 -13.04
CA LEU A 117 14.77 15.07 -13.11
C LEU A 117 16.15 15.22 -12.48
N GLU A 118 16.41 14.61 -11.32
CA GLU A 118 17.76 14.63 -10.73
C GLU A 118 18.82 13.98 -11.62
N LEU A 119 18.50 12.87 -12.30
CA LEU A 119 19.40 12.27 -13.29
C LEU A 119 19.76 13.25 -14.43
N SER A 120 18.82 14.09 -14.84
CA SER A 120 19.02 15.08 -15.91
C SER A 120 19.89 16.28 -15.49
N ARG A 121 20.06 16.55 -14.18
CA ARG A 121 20.81 17.70 -13.66
C ARG A 121 22.33 17.53 -13.67
N GLY A 122 22.84 16.33 -14.00
CA GLY A 122 24.26 16.10 -14.20
C GLY A 122 25.11 16.46 -12.97
N PRO A 123 26.18 17.28 -13.08
CA PRO A 123 27.07 17.59 -11.95
C PRO A 123 26.41 18.35 -10.79
N GLN A 124 25.30 19.03 -11.07
CA GLN A 124 24.54 19.80 -10.06
C GLN A 124 23.52 18.94 -9.32
N ALA A 125 23.40 17.65 -9.67
CA ALA A 125 22.47 16.74 -9.03
C ALA A 125 22.81 16.52 -7.55
N ALA A 126 21.78 16.44 -6.71
CA ALA A 126 21.93 16.15 -5.29
C ALA A 126 22.33 14.68 -5.07
N LEU A 127 21.78 13.78 -5.89
CA LEU A 127 22.05 12.34 -5.84
C LEU A 127 23.07 11.95 -6.89
N SER A 128 23.88 10.93 -6.58
CA SER A 128 24.74 10.31 -7.58
C SER A 128 23.89 9.66 -8.68
N LYS A 129 24.37 9.68 -9.93
CA LYS A 129 23.65 9.07 -11.06
C LYS A 129 23.34 7.59 -10.81
N LYS A 130 24.25 6.88 -10.14
CA LYS A 130 24.06 5.48 -9.75
C LYS A 130 22.92 5.35 -8.75
N ALA A 131 22.92 6.16 -7.68
CA ALA A 131 21.86 6.14 -6.68
C ALA A 131 20.49 6.43 -7.31
N ALA A 132 20.37 7.52 -8.08
CA ALA A 132 19.10 7.89 -8.71
C ALA A 132 18.60 6.83 -9.71
N GLY A 133 19.49 6.28 -10.55
CA GLY A 133 19.12 5.23 -11.51
C GLY A 133 18.71 3.92 -10.83
N VAL A 134 19.45 3.49 -9.82
CA VAL A 134 19.11 2.30 -9.02
C VAL A 134 17.78 2.51 -8.29
N SER A 135 17.56 3.68 -7.67
CA SER A 135 16.30 3.99 -7.00
C SER A 135 15.10 3.91 -7.95
N ILE A 136 15.18 4.46 -9.17
CA ILE A 136 14.12 4.30 -10.18
C ILE A 136 13.90 2.83 -10.51
N GLY A 137 14.99 2.06 -10.71
CA GLY A 137 14.91 0.62 -10.98
C GLY A 137 14.23 -0.19 -9.88
N PHE A 138 14.39 0.19 -8.61
CA PHE A 138 13.72 -0.47 -7.49
C PHE A 138 12.28 -0.01 -7.28
N LEU A 139 11.94 1.24 -7.64
CA LEU A 139 10.59 1.80 -7.48
C LEU A 139 9.66 1.49 -8.66
N GLY A 140 10.22 1.27 -9.86
CA GLY A 140 9.46 0.98 -11.07
C GLY A 140 8.62 -0.30 -10.98
N PRO A 141 9.22 -1.47 -10.68
CA PRO A 141 8.49 -2.73 -10.56
C PRO A 141 7.31 -2.70 -9.56
N PRO A 142 7.47 -2.21 -8.31
CA PRO A 142 6.34 -2.16 -7.38
C PRO A 142 5.27 -1.14 -7.83
N LEU A 143 5.62 -0.02 -8.47
CA LEU A 143 4.64 0.89 -9.06
C LEU A 143 3.82 0.19 -10.15
N LEU A 144 4.49 -0.46 -11.11
CA LEU A 144 3.85 -1.19 -12.20
C LEU A 144 2.95 -2.31 -11.67
N TRP A 145 3.41 -3.04 -10.66
CA TRP A 145 2.61 -4.07 -10.00
C TRP A 145 1.34 -3.49 -9.39
N ARG A 146 1.42 -2.37 -8.68
CA ARG A 146 0.25 -1.71 -8.09
C ARG A 146 -0.72 -1.21 -9.15
N LEU A 147 -0.23 -0.60 -10.23
CA LEU A 147 -1.07 -0.18 -11.36
C LEU A 147 -1.76 -1.38 -12.01
N TYR A 148 -1.04 -2.49 -12.23
CA TYR A 148 -1.61 -3.72 -12.75
C TYR A 148 -2.72 -4.27 -11.86
N VAL A 149 -2.50 -4.33 -10.55
CA VAL A 149 -3.51 -4.81 -9.60
C VAL A 149 -4.71 -3.87 -9.55
N ILE A 150 -4.52 -2.55 -9.58
CA ILE A 150 -5.63 -1.59 -9.47
C ILE A 150 -6.49 -1.57 -10.75
N PHE A 151 -5.85 -1.55 -11.93
CA PHE A 151 -6.54 -1.29 -13.20
C PHE A 151 -6.84 -2.54 -14.03
N VAL A 152 -6.02 -3.59 -13.93
CA VAL A 152 -6.14 -4.78 -14.78
C VAL A 152 -6.69 -5.98 -14.01
N ARG A 153 -6.24 -6.19 -12.77
CA ARG A 153 -6.62 -7.34 -11.95
C ARG A 153 -7.04 -6.94 -10.53
N PRO A 154 -8.12 -6.14 -10.39
CA PRO A 154 -8.63 -5.77 -9.06
C PRO A 154 -9.09 -6.99 -8.27
N ASP A 155 -9.37 -8.11 -8.94
CA ASP A 155 -9.73 -9.38 -8.32
C ASP A 155 -8.63 -9.95 -7.41
N LEU A 156 -7.37 -9.53 -7.60
CA LEU A 156 -6.24 -9.95 -6.77
C LEU A 156 -6.26 -9.29 -5.38
N LEU A 157 -6.97 -8.16 -5.20
CA LEU A 157 -7.16 -7.45 -3.92
C LEU A 157 -7.86 -8.33 -2.87
N GLY A 158 -8.49 -9.41 -3.33
CA GLY A 158 -9.23 -10.34 -2.51
C GLY A 158 -10.65 -9.85 -2.28
N ARG A 159 -11.60 -10.78 -2.37
CA ARG A 159 -13.00 -10.53 -2.08
C ARG A 159 -13.36 -11.31 -0.81
N TYR A 160 -14.21 -10.72 0.02
CA TYR A 160 -14.77 -11.41 1.18
C TYR A 160 -16.27 -11.56 0.98
N THR A 161 -16.80 -12.70 1.38
CA THR A 161 -18.23 -12.90 1.60
C THR A 161 -18.51 -12.69 3.08
N GLU A 162 -19.50 -11.83 3.40
CA GLU A 162 -19.99 -11.72 4.78
C GLU A 162 -20.63 -13.07 5.15
N GLY A 163 -20.07 -13.76 6.14
CA GLY A 163 -20.66 -15.00 6.64
C GLY A 163 -22.03 -14.68 7.24
N GLY A 164 -23.09 -15.17 6.61
CA GLY A 164 -24.44 -15.06 7.13
C GLY A 164 -24.56 -15.81 8.45
N ALA A 165 -24.80 -15.08 9.53
CA ALA A 165 -25.38 -15.63 10.75
C ALA A 165 -26.89 -15.32 10.76
N GLY A 166 -27.66 -16.26 10.21
CA GLY A 166 -29.02 -16.60 10.64
C GLY A 166 -30.15 -15.60 10.41
N ASN A 167 -30.84 -15.72 9.27
CA ASN A 167 -32.29 -15.83 9.32
C ASN A 167 -32.75 -16.79 8.22
N GLY A 168 -33.42 -17.86 8.63
CA GLY A 168 -33.98 -18.83 7.71
C GLY A 168 -35.06 -18.24 6.82
N ARG A 169 -35.42 -19.00 5.78
CA ARG A 169 -36.44 -18.76 4.74
C ARG A 169 -35.96 -17.85 3.61
N ALA A 170 -36.18 -18.14 2.35
CA ALA A 170 -36.84 -19.26 1.70
C ALA A 170 -36.43 -19.23 0.22
N THR A 171 -36.39 -20.40 -0.39
CA THR A 171 -36.69 -20.61 -1.80
C THR A 171 -37.87 -19.75 -2.27
N ARG A 172 -37.66 -18.94 -3.32
CA ARG A 172 -38.64 -18.44 -4.32
C ARG A 172 -37.83 -17.52 -5.25
N ARG A 173 -37.48 -17.86 -6.51
CA ARG A 173 -38.32 -18.26 -7.64
C ARG A 173 -39.66 -17.53 -7.66
N ASP A 174 -39.69 -16.48 -8.47
CA ASP A 174 -40.81 -15.93 -9.24
C ASP A 174 -42.09 -15.54 -8.47
N GLY A 175 -42.50 -14.28 -8.64
CA GLY A 175 -43.87 -13.86 -8.36
C GLY A 175 -43.97 -12.47 -7.75
N TYR A 176 -44.43 -11.52 -8.56
CA TYR A 176 -44.92 -10.20 -8.16
C TYR A 176 -45.75 -10.25 -6.87
N GLY A 177 -45.40 -9.41 -5.88
CA GLY A 177 -46.17 -9.25 -4.66
C GLY A 177 -47.39 -8.37 -4.87
N THR A 178 -48.58 -8.92 -4.63
CA THR A 178 -49.85 -8.20 -4.51
C THR A 178 -49.86 -7.33 -3.25
N ILE A 179 -50.24 -6.08 -3.41
CA ILE A 179 -50.47 -5.10 -2.34
C ILE A 179 -51.79 -5.49 -1.65
N ASN A 180 -51.73 -5.94 -0.39
CA ASN A 180 -52.90 -6.00 0.47
C ASN A 180 -52.96 -4.72 1.30
N THR A 181 -53.78 -3.78 0.85
CA THR A 181 -54.42 -2.78 1.71
C THR A 181 -55.23 -3.51 2.77
N ARG A 182 -55.15 -3.06 4.01
CA ARG A 182 -56.13 -3.44 5.03
C ARG A 182 -56.61 -2.17 5.70
N ASP A 183 -57.88 -1.89 5.41
CA ASP A 183 -58.75 -0.95 6.10
C ASP A 183 -59.01 -1.40 7.55
N ASP A 184 -59.47 -0.41 8.32
CA ASP A 184 -59.94 -0.37 9.72
C ASP A 184 -58.90 -0.04 10.80
#